data_AF-A0A644VBP0-F1
#
_entry.id   AF-A0A644VBP0-F1
#
_cell.length_a   1.000
_cell.length_b   1.000
_cell.length_c   1.000
_cell.angle_alpha   90.00
_cell.angle_beta   90.00
_cell.angle_gamma   90.00
#
_symmetry.space_group_name_H-M   'P 1'
#
loop_
_entity.id
_entity.type
_entity.pdbx_description
1 polymer ?
#
loop_
_entity_poly.entity_id
_entity_poly.type
_entity_poly.pdbx_seq_one_letter_code
_entity_poly.pdbx_strand_id
1 'polypeptide(L)'
;MSVSMLSTFIKPMHPEGRKFVAIFAGITLVLFLIWVPLGWLGTGLTVWCYYFFRDPVRVTPAREGLMVSPADGVVSLLEPAVPPAELGLGDAPMTRVSVFMSVFNCHVNRLPLAGRITRIAYRPGKFLNASLDKASSDNERNGLAVETADGRRYGVVQIAGLVARRILCEVKEGQALMTGARFGLIRFGSRLDIYLPEGVNPLVCIGQTMVAGETVIADLASDEAARTGGER
;
A
#
# COMPACT_ATOMS: atom_id res chain seq x y z
N MET A 1 -3.18 17.59 -20.02
CA MET A 1 -4.06 16.42 -19.87
C MET A 1 -5.36 16.90 -19.21
N SER A 2 -6.53 16.71 -19.83
CA SER A 2 -7.81 17.03 -19.19
C SER A 2 -8.30 15.83 -18.38
N VAL A 3 -8.54 16.01 -17.08
CA VAL A 3 -9.18 14.98 -16.26
C VAL A 3 -10.66 14.92 -16.64
N SER A 4 -11.14 13.76 -17.09
CA SER A 4 -12.58 13.57 -17.34
C SER A 4 -13.33 13.61 -16.01
N MET A 5 -14.40 14.42 -15.92
CA MET A 5 -15.27 14.47 -14.72
C MET A 5 -15.79 13.09 -14.32
N LEU A 6 -16.00 12.19 -15.29
CA LEU A 6 -16.47 10.83 -15.06
C LEU A 6 -15.42 9.97 -14.34
N SER A 7 -14.13 10.22 -14.61
CA SER A 7 -13.01 9.54 -13.95
C SER A 7 -12.81 9.98 -12.50
N THR A 8 -13.43 11.09 -12.07
CA THR A 8 -13.45 11.51 -10.67
C THR A 8 -14.33 10.59 -9.84
N PHE A 9 -15.48 10.17 -10.38
CA PHE A 9 -16.49 9.37 -9.66
C PHE A 9 -16.41 7.87 -9.96
N ILE A 10 -16.10 7.48 -11.19
CA ILE A 10 -16.00 6.07 -11.59
C ILE A 10 -14.53 5.73 -11.78
N LYS A 11 -13.98 4.98 -10.82
CA LYS A 11 -12.60 4.49 -10.88
C LYS A 11 -12.58 3.10 -11.50
N PRO A 12 -11.58 2.77 -12.36
CA PRO A 12 -11.45 1.40 -12.83
C PRO A 12 -11.23 0.46 -11.64
N MET A 13 -11.64 -0.79 -11.78
CA MET A 13 -11.57 -1.79 -10.71
C MET A 13 -10.46 -2.80 -11.01
N HIS A 14 -9.73 -3.18 -9.97
CA HIS A 14 -8.76 -4.26 -10.02
C HIS A 14 -9.44 -5.58 -10.47
N PRO A 15 -8.83 -6.40 -11.34
CA PRO A 15 -9.43 -7.64 -11.83
C PRO A 15 -9.94 -8.57 -10.73
N GLU A 16 -9.20 -8.65 -9.61
CA GLU A 16 -9.59 -9.41 -8.41
C GLU A 16 -10.96 -9.01 -7.86
N GLY A 17 -11.33 -7.74 -7.93
CA GLY A 17 -12.60 -7.24 -7.40
C GLY A 17 -13.83 -7.78 -8.13
N ARG A 18 -13.70 -8.16 -9.42
CA ARG A 18 -14.82 -8.61 -10.25
C ARG A 18 -15.56 -9.80 -9.64
N LYS A 19 -14.81 -10.77 -9.11
CA LYS A 19 -15.39 -11.97 -8.47
C LYS A 19 -16.15 -11.61 -7.20
N PHE A 20 -15.58 -10.74 -6.36
CA PHE A 20 -16.23 -10.32 -5.12
C PHE A 20 -17.48 -9.49 -5.37
N VAL A 21 -17.41 -8.52 -6.30
CA VAL A 21 -18.56 -7.70 -6.66
C VAL A 21 -19.69 -8.55 -7.24
N ALA A 22 -19.40 -9.54 -8.08
CA ALA A 22 -20.41 -10.46 -8.60
C ALA A 22 -21.12 -11.26 -7.49
N ILE A 23 -20.35 -11.74 -6.49
CA ILE A 23 -20.92 -12.44 -5.33
C ILE A 23 -21.81 -11.51 -4.51
N PHE A 24 -21.35 -10.29 -4.23
CA PHE A 24 -22.11 -9.29 -3.47
C PHE A 24 -23.40 -8.89 -4.21
N ALA A 25 -23.34 -8.73 -5.53
CA ALA A 25 -24.50 -8.45 -6.36
C ALA A 25 -25.51 -9.61 -6.32
N GLY A 26 -25.06 -10.86 -6.43
CA GLY A 26 -25.93 -12.03 -6.30
C GLY A 26 -26.62 -12.12 -4.94
N ILE A 27 -25.89 -11.89 -3.84
CA ILE A 27 -26.46 -11.83 -2.48
C ILE A 27 -27.48 -10.70 -2.38
N THR A 28 -27.17 -9.53 -2.95
CA THR A 28 -28.07 -8.36 -2.95
C THR A 28 -29.41 -8.67 -3.61
N LEU A 29 -29.41 -9.41 -4.72
CA LEU A 29 -30.64 -9.85 -5.39
C LEU A 29 -31.48 -10.77 -4.48
N VAL A 30 -30.84 -11.73 -3.81
CA VAL A 30 -31.52 -12.61 -2.84
C VAL A 30 -32.11 -11.81 -1.68
N LEU A 31 -31.39 -10.81 -1.17
CA LEU A 31 -31.88 -9.94 -0.10
C LEU A 31 -33.13 -9.14 -0.51
N PHE A 32 -33.20 -8.66 -1.75
CA PHE A 32 -34.42 -8.00 -2.27
C PHE A 32 -35.63 -8.94 -2.31
N LEU A 33 -35.43 -10.24 -2.58
CA LEU A 33 -36.49 -11.25 -2.57
C LEU A 33 -37.02 -11.54 -1.16
N ILE A 34 -36.16 -11.41 -0.14
CA ILE A 34 -36.54 -11.61 1.26
C ILE A 34 -37.25 -10.36 1.79
N TRP A 35 -36.64 -9.18 1.64
CA TRP A 35 -37.19 -7.93 2.15
C TRP A 35 -36.52 -6.72 1.48
N VAL A 36 -37.31 -5.80 0.91
CA VAL A 36 -36.81 -4.63 0.15
C VAL A 36 -35.75 -3.81 0.90
N PRO A 37 -35.90 -3.47 2.20
CA PRO A 37 -34.87 -2.77 2.96
C PRO A 37 -33.53 -3.52 3.05
N LEU A 38 -33.53 -4.86 3.13
CA LEU A 38 -32.28 -5.63 3.12
C LEU A 38 -31.59 -5.58 1.75
N GLY A 39 -32.34 -5.54 0.67
CA GLY A 39 -31.78 -5.36 -0.67
C GLY A 39 -31.06 -4.02 -0.84
N TRP A 40 -31.60 -2.94 -0.26
CA TRP A 40 -30.90 -1.64 -0.26
C TRP A 40 -29.62 -1.65 0.58
N LEU A 41 -29.62 -2.34 1.72
CA LEU A 41 -28.40 -2.56 2.51
C LEU A 41 -27.35 -3.35 1.69
N GLY A 42 -27.77 -4.42 1.01
CA GLY A 42 -26.90 -5.20 0.11
C GLY A 42 -26.34 -4.38 -1.04
N THR A 43 -27.14 -3.48 -1.61
CA THR A 43 -26.71 -2.54 -2.66
C THR A 43 -25.59 -1.64 -2.15
N GLY A 44 -25.75 -1.07 -0.94
CA GLY A 44 -24.70 -0.28 -0.30
C GLY A 44 -23.40 -1.07 -0.10
N LEU A 45 -23.49 -2.33 0.35
CA LEU A 45 -22.34 -3.22 0.50
C LEU A 45 -21.67 -3.58 -0.83
N THR A 46 -22.46 -3.74 -1.90
CA THR A 46 -21.95 -4.03 -3.25
C THR A 46 -21.17 -2.84 -3.81
N VAL A 47 -21.71 -1.62 -3.65
CA VAL A 47 -21.04 -0.38 -4.04
C VAL A 47 -19.75 -0.19 -3.23
N TRP A 48 -19.79 -0.44 -1.92
CA TRP A 48 -18.60 -0.42 -1.09
C TRP A 48 -17.55 -1.45 -1.55
N CYS A 49 -17.96 -2.68 -1.87
CA CYS A 49 -17.06 -3.72 -2.38
C CYS A 49 -16.38 -3.29 -3.70
N TYR A 50 -17.14 -2.71 -4.62
CA TYR A 50 -16.58 -2.12 -5.84
C TYR A 50 -15.56 -1.02 -5.52
N TYR A 51 -15.91 -0.09 -4.62
CA TYR A 51 -15.04 1.00 -4.24
C TYR A 51 -13.78 0.53 -3.51
N PHE A 52 -13.86 -0.58 -2.76
CA PHE A 52 -12.71 -1.21 -2.09
C PHE A 52 -11.66 -1.67 -3.10
N PHE A 53 -12.09 -2.33 -4.18
CA PHE A 53 -11.22 -2.86 -5.23
C PHE A 53 -10.91 -1.85 -6.34
N ARG A 54 -11.18 -0.56 -6.13
CA ARG A 54 -10.82 0.48 -7.10
C ARG A 54 -9.31 0.53 -7.32
N ASP A 55 -8.92 0.84 -8.54
CA ASP A 55 -7.55 1.03 -8.99
C ASP A 55 -7.46 2.35 -9.79
N PRO A 56 -7.54 3.51 -9.11
CA PRO A 56 -7.49 4.80 -9.76
C PRO A 56 -6.18 4.96 -10.56
N VAL A 57 -6.28 5.61 -11.72
CA VAL A 57 -5.12 6.13 -12.43
C VAL A 57 -4.45 7.16 -11.54
N ARG A 58 -3.12 7.08 -11.42
CA ARG A 58 -2.29 7.95 -10.59
C ARG A 58 -1.32 8.73 -11.45
N VAL A 59 -0.99 9.94 -11.02
CA VAL A 59 0.00 10.80 -11.68
C VAL A 59 1.27 10.84 -10.84
N THR A 60 2.23 10.00 -11.19
CA THR A 60 3.47 9.88 -10.43
C THR A 60 4.46 11.00 -10.77
N PRO A 61 5.04 11.69 -9.78
CA PRO A 61 6.13 12.64 -9.99
C PRO A 61 7.29 12.00 -10.77
N ALA A 62 7.81 12.71 -11.79
CA ALA A 62 8.75 12.14 -12.76
C ALA A 62 10.23 12.41 -12.46
N ARG A 63 10.55 13.19 -11.42
CA ARG A 63 11.96 13.49 -11.09
C ARG A 63 12.65 12.25 -10.50
N GLU A 64 13.86 11.97 -10.97
CA GLU A 64 14.70 10.90 -10.42
C GLU A 64 15.02 11.13 -8.93
N GLY A 65 15.19 10.03 -8.20
CA GLY A 65 15.45 10.03 -6.76
C GLY A 65 14.22 10.23 -5.86
N LEU A 66 13.06 10.59 -6.42
CA LEU A 66 11.83 10.72 -5.65
C LEU A 66 11.24 9.35 -5.29
N MET A 67 11.14 9.09 -3.99
CA MET A 67 10.36 7.97 -3.46
C MET A 67 8.93 8.43 -3.21
N VAL A 68 7.95 7.70 -3.73
CA VAL A 68 6.52 7.97 -3.53
C VAL A 68 5.90 6.98 -2.54
N SER A 69 4.79 7.37 -1.92
CA SER A 69 4.04 6.48 -1.03
C SER A 69 3.58 5.24 -1.81
N PRO A 70 3.78 4.04 -1.28
CA PRO A 70 3.30 2.82 -1.93
C PRO A 70 1.79 2.60 -1.72
N ALA A 71 1.14 3.35 -0.84
CA ALA A 71 -0.22 3.12 -0.41
C ALA A 71 -1.01 4.43 -0.16
N ASP A 72 -2.33 4.34 -0.34
CA ASP A 72 -3.26 5.33 0.16
C ASP A 72 -3.43 5.13 1.67
N GLY A 73 -3.39 6.19 2.46
CA GLY A 73 -3.49 6.03 3.91
C GLY A 73 -2.99 7.21 4.70
N VAL A 74 -2.49 6.92 5.90
CA VAL A 74 -1.89 7.90 6.81
C VAL A 74 -0.56 7.35 7.32
N VAL A 75 0.46 8.20 7.44
CA VAL A 75 1.72 7.81 8.09
C VAL A 75 1.43 7.56 9.57
N SER A 76 1.50 6.30 9.99
CA SER A 76 1.18 5.87 11.35
C SER A 76 2.41 5.75 12.24
N LEU A 77 3.59 5.57 11.65
CA LEU A 77 4.84 5.37 12.38
C LEU A 77 6.02 5.86 11.54
N LEU A 78 7.00 6.46 12.21
CA LEU A 78 8.26 6.90 11.64
C LEU A 78 9.35 6.70 12.69
N GLU A 79 10.18 5.68 12.51
CA GLU A 79 11.23 5.32 13.48
C GLU A 79 12.32 4.46 12.83
N PRO A 80 13.53 4.39 13.42
CA PRO A 80 14.52 3.40 13.04
C PRO A 80 14.04 1.98 13.38
N ALA A 81 14.07 1.07 12.40
CA ALA A 81 13.74 -0.33 12.61
C ALA A 81 14.58 -1.24 11.71
N VAL A 82 14.93 -2.42 12.23
CA VAL A 82 15.63 -3.44 11.43
C VAL A 82 14.64 -4.05 10.43
N PRO A 83 14.98 -4.11 9.12
CA PRO A 83 14.13 -4.76 8.13
C PRO A 83 14.01 -6.27 8.38
N PRO A 84 12.96 -6.94 7.86
CA PRO A 84 12.86 -8.39 7.95
C PRO A 84 14.11 -9.07 7.36
N ALA A 85 14.75 -9.93 8.15
CA ALA A 85 16.02 -10.58 7.78
C ALA A 85 15.93 -11.35 6.45
N GLU A 86 14.75 -11.90 6.13
CA GLU A 86 14.48 -12.60 4.87
C GLU A 86 14.66 -11.74 3.60
N LEU A 87 14.70 -10.41 3.73
CA LEU A 87 14.93 -9.47 2.64
C LEU A 87 16.42 -9.22 2.32
N GLY A 88 17.34 -9.65 3.18
CA GLY A 88 18.78 -9.50 2.92
C GLY A 88 19.26 -8.04 2.85
N LEU A 89 18.57 -7.12 3.54
CA LEU A 89 18.92 -5.69 3.63
C LEU A 89 19.95 -5.38 4.73
N GLY A 90 20.35 -6.37 5.52
CA GLY A 90 21.28 -6.24 6.64
C GLY A 90 20.57 -6.14 7.99
N ASP A 91 21.36 -6.11 9.06
CA ASP A 91 20.88 -6.11 10.46
C ASP A 91 20.88 -4.72 11.11
N ALA A 92 21.36 -3.70 10.37
CA ALA A 92 21.36 -2.32 10.83
C ALA A 92 19.93 -1.72 10.77
N PRO A 93 19.51 -0.91 11.75
CA PRO A 93 18.25 -0.18 11.68
C PRO A 93 18.21 0.77 10.47
N MET A 94 17.13 0.71 9.71
CA MET A 94 16.82 1.64 8.61
C MET A 94 15.65 2.53 9.04
N THR A 95 15.57 3.74 8.51
CA THR A 95 14.39 4.60 8.75
C THR A 95 13.16 3.93 8.15
N ARG A 96 12.21 3.56 9.01
CA ARG A 96 10.94 2.93 8.61
C ARG A 96 9.83 3.96 8.58
N VAL A 97 9.18 4.09 7.42
CA VAL A 97 7.94 4.85 7.25
C VAL A 97 6.80 3.85 7.12
N SER A 98 5.84 3.87 8.06
CA SER A 98 4.66 3.00 7.98
C SER A 98 3.43 3.79 7.54
N VAL A 99 2.77 3.31 6.49
CA VAL A 99 1.51 3.86 5.98
C VAL A 99 0.38 2.91 6.32
N PHE A 100 -0.52 3.34 7.21
CA PHE A 100 -1.72 2.60 7.56
C PHE A 100 -2.84 2.86 6.54
N MET A 101 -3.50 1.78 6.10
CA MET A 101 -4.59 1.81 5.13
C MET A 101 -5.89 1.40 5.82
N SER A 102 -6.86 2.31 5.86
CA SER A 102 -8.24 1.99 6.27
C SER A 102 -8.96 1.18 5.18
N VAL A 103 -10.08 0.56 5.53
CA VAL A 103 -10.95 -0.16 4.59
C VAL A 103 -11.55 0.73 3.48
N PHE A 104 -11.45 2.05 3.60
CA PHE A 104 -11.92 2.99 2.59
C PHE A 104 -10.81 3.42 1.61
N ASN A 105 -9.54 3.11 1.88
CA ASN A 105 -8.43 3.44 1.00
C ASN A 105 -8.37 2.54 -0.24
N CYS A 106 -7.67 2.97 -1.29
CA CYS A 106 -7.32 2.09 -2.40
C CYS A 106 -6.26 1.11 -1.93
N HIS A 107 -6.48 -0.18 -2.14
CA HIS A 107 -5.56 -1.23 -1.65
C HIS A 107 -4.58 -1.77 -2.69
N VAL A 108 -4.58 -1.20 -3.90
CA VAL A 108 -3.53 -1.44 -4.88
C VAL A 108 -2.27 -0.73 -4.44
N ASN A 109 -1.17 -1.47 -4.32
CA ASN A 109 0.11 -0.96 -3.86
C ASN A 109 1.07 -0.71 -5.00
N ARG A 110 1.86 0.35 -4.84
CA ARG A 110 2.76 0.89 -5.87
C ARG A 110 4.19 0.92 -5.38
N LEU A 111 5.13 0.76 -6.31
CA LEU A 111 6.54 0.73 -5.99
C LEU A 111 7.03 2.13 -5.59
N PRO A 112 7.68 2.31 -4.42
CA PRO A 112 8.13 3.62 -3.98
C PRO A 112 9.13 4.30 -4.92
N LEU A 113 10.05 3.55 -5.53
CA LEU A 113 11.11 4.09 -6.38
C LEU A 113 11.45 3.08 -7.47
N ALA A 114 11.86 3.56 -8.64
CA ALA A 114 12.29 2.68 -9.73
C ALA A 114 13.48 1.82 -9.31
N GLY A 115 13.46 0.56 -9.71
CA GLY A 115 14.53 -0.39 -9.36
C GLY A 115 14.22 -1.82 -9.78
N ARG A 116 15.17 -2.70 -9.48
CA ARG A 116 15.08 -4.14 -9.70
C ARG A 116 14.72 -4.83 -8.39
N ILE A 117 13.70 -5.69 -8.44
CA ILE A 117 13.34 -6.51 -7.28
C ILE A 117 14.43 -7.58 -7.11
N THR A 118 15.20 -7.49 -6.04
CA THR A 118 16.28 -8.44 -5.73
C THR A 118 15.80 -9.61 -4.88
N ARG A 119 14.75 -9.39 -4.07
CA ARG A 119 14.18 -10.40 -3.19
C ARG A 119 12.69 -10.20 -3.02
N ILE A 120 11.93 -11.29 -2.98
CA ILE A 120 10.54 -11.33 -2.52
C ILE A 120 10.46 -12.36 -1.41
N ALA A 121 9.99 -11.94 -0.24
CA ALA A 121 9.87 -12.82 0.92
C ALA A 121 8.46 -12.79 1.50
N TYR A 122 7.73 -13.88 1.27
CA TYR A 122 6.40 -14.10 1.80
C TYR A 122 6.47 -14.91 3.09
N ARG A 123 5.77 -14.44 4.13
CA ARG A 123 5.63 -15.13 5.41
C ARG A 123 4.14 -15.26 5.75
N PRO A 124 3.62 -16.50 5.86
CA PRO A 124 2.27 -16.70 6.36
C PRO A 124 2.20 -16.30 7.84
N GLY A 125 1.06 -15.80 8.29
CA GLY A 125 0.87 -15.36 9.67
C GLY A 125 -0.58 -15.39 10.12
N LYS A 126 -0.81 -14.90 11.35
CA LYS A 126 -2.10 -14.68 11.99
C LYS A 126 -2.76 -13.38 11.48
N PHE A 127 -3.96 -13.10 11.94
CA PHE A 127 -4.74 -11.92 11.54
C PHE A 127 -4.99 -11.01 12.75
N LEU A 128 -3.96 -10.33 13.26
CA LEU A 128 -4.07 -9.36 14.36
C LEU A 128 -4.17 -7.92 13.78
N ASN A 129 -4.62 -6.94 14.57
CA ASN A 129 -4.73 -5.56 14.09
C ASN A 129 -3.36 -4.96 13.77
N ALA A 130 -3.12 -4.59 12.51
CA ALA A 130 -1.84 -4.08 12.01
C ALA A 130 -1.45 -2.68 12.53
N SER A 131 -2.37 -1.96 13.19
CA SER A 131 -2.05 -0.68 13.85
C SER A 131 -1.29 -0.86 15.18
N LEU A 132 -1.24 -2.07 15.74
CA LEU A 132 -0.54 -2.37 16.98
C LEU A 132 0.85 -2.93 16.68
N ASP A 133 1.88 -2.34 17.26
CA ASP A 133 3.30 -2.59 16.93
C ASP A 133 3.72 -4.07 17.14
N LYS A 134 3.18 -4.72 18.19
CA LYS A 134 3.40 -6.15 18.49
C LYS A 134 2.71 -7.13 17.52
N ALA A 135 1.79 -6.66 16.67
CA ALA A 135 1.09 -7.53 15.71
C ALA A 135 1.93 -7.83 14.44
N SER A 136 3.02 -7.10 14.22
CA SER A 136 3.75 -7.09 12.95
C SER A 136 4.60 -8.34 12.68
N SER A 137 5.08 -9.05 13.70
CA SER A 137 5.87 -10.27 13.55
C SER A 137 5.02 -11.50 13.25
N ASP A 138 3.79 -11.48 13.76
CA ASP A 138 2.88 -12.61 13.73
C ASP A 138 1.94 -12.58 12.53
N ASN A 139 1.73 -11.41 11.92
CA ASN A 139 0.81 -11.25 10.79
C ASN A 139 1.37 -11.74 9.45
N GLU A 140 0.46 -12.12 8.54
CA GLU A 140 0.81 -12.40 7.14
C GLU A 140 1.51 -11.16 6.53
N ARG A 141 2.69 -11.38 5.95
CA ARG A 141 3.47 -10.31 5.32
C ARG A 141 4.10 -10.76 4.01
N ASN A 142 4.28 -9.80 3.11
CA ASN A 142 5.03 -9.97 1.88
C ASN A 142 6.00 -8.79 1.75
N GLY A 143 7.30 -9.06 1.78
CA GLY A 143 8.33 -8.05 1.63
C GLY A 143 9.02 -8.12 0.27
N LEU A 144 9.38 -6.96 -0.25
CA LEU A 144 10.22 -6.80 -1.44
C LEU A 144 11.48 -6.05 -1.04
N ALA A 145 12.65 -6.56 -1.44
CA ALA A 145 13.89 -5.81 -1.48
C ALA A 145 14.10 -5.30 -2.91
N VAL A 146 14.47 -4.03 -3.03
CA VAL A 146 14.63 -3.36 -4.31
C VAL A 146 15.98 -2.69 -4.38
N GLU A 147 16.71 -2.92 -5.46
CA GLU A 147 17.95 -2.25 -5.79
C GLU A 147 17.71 -1.19 -6.85
N THR A 148 18.12 0.04 -6.54
CA THR A 148 17.98 1.21 -7.41
C THR A 148 19.16 1.28 -8.39
N ALA A 149 19.05 2.16 -9.40
CA ALA A 149 20.09 2.29 -10.43
C ALA A 149 21.45 2.76 -9.88
N ASP A 150 21.47 3.47 -8.74
CA ASP A 150 22.70 3.94 -8.10
C ASP A 150 23.29 2.94 -7.08
N GLY A 151 22.72 1.74 -7.00
CA GLY A 151 23.19 0.66 -6.11
C GLY A 151 22.62 0.72 -4.69
N ARG A 152 21.87 1.78 -4.31
CA ARG A 152 21.16 1.80 -3.03
C ARG A 152 20.04 0.78 -3.01
N ARG A 153 19.78 0.23 -1.82
CA ARG A 153 18.71 -0.76 -1.58
C ARG A 153 17.70 -0.23 -0.58
N TYR A 154 16.43 -0.58 -0.79
CA TYR A 154 15.35 -0.26 0.12
C TYR A 154 14.37 -1.43 0.23
N GLY A 155 13.56 -1.43 1.29
CA GLY A 155 12.54 -2.45 1.53
C GLY A 155 11.13 -1.88 1.44
N VAL A 156 10.18 -2.65 0.89
CA VAL A 156 8.75 -2.38 1.04
C VAL A 156 8.05 -3.65 1.52
N VAL A 157 7.29 -3.57 2.61
CA VAL A 157 6.66 -4.72 3.26
C VAL A 157 5.17 -4.47 3.40
N GLN A 158 4.40 -5.31 2.73
CA GLN A 158 2.95 -5.41 2.88
C GLN A 158 2.64 -6.23 4.13
N ILE A 159 1.80 -5.71 5.02
CA ILE A 159 1.41 -6.38 6.26
C ILE A 159 -0.11 -6.42 6.33
N ALA A 160 -0.67 -7.62 6.31
CA ALA A 160 -2.10 -7.85 6.43
C ALA A 160 -2.58 -7.52 7.86
N GLY A 161 -3.74 -6.85 7.98
CA GLY A 161 -4.41 -6.59 9.25
C GLY A 161 -5.44 -7.65 9.66
N LEU A 162 -6.25 -7.32 10.67
CA LEU A 162 -7.24 -8.21 11.31
C LEU A 162 -8.30 -8.77 10.36
N VAL A 163 -8.73 -7.97 9.37
CA VAL A 163 -9.78 -8.36 8.40
C VAL A 163 -9.16 -8.86 7.08
N ALA A 164 -7.87 -8.59 6.88
CA ALA A 164 -7.14 -8.94 5.68
C ALA A 164 -6.86 -10.44 5.62
N ARG A 165 -7.22 -11.09 4.51
CA ARG A 165 -7.10 -12.55 4.36
C ARG A 165 -6.05 -13.02 3.36
N ARG A 166 -5.45 -12.08 2.61
CA ARG A 166 -4.46 -12.40 1.58
C ARG A 166 -3.72 -11.17 1.09
N ILE A 167 -2.42 -11.32 0.93
CA ILE A 167 -1.60 -10.42 0.12
C ILE A 167 -1.42 -11.02 -1.28
N LEU A 168 -1.68 -10.21 -2.31
CA LEU A 168 -1.39 -10.57 -3.70
C LEU A 168 -0.13 -9.82 -4.12
N CYS A 169 0.93 -10.56 -4.42
CA CYS A 169 2.13 -10.05 -5.08
C CYS A 169 2.04 -10.36 -6.58
N GLU A 170 2.12 -9.33 -7.43
CA GLU A 170 1.94 -9.43 -8.89
C GLU A 170 3.26 -9.32 -9.65
N VAL A 171 4.38 -9.33 -8.93
CA VAL A 171 5.73 -9.12 -9.45
C VAL A 171 6.64 -10.27 -9.07
N LYS A 172 7.81 -10.36 -9.72
CA LYS A 172 8.77 -11.46 -9.54
C LYS A 172 10.17 -10.93 -9.22
N GLU A 173 10.97 -11.73 -8.55
CA GLU A 173 12.40 -11.47 -8.39
C GLU A 173 13.07 -11.31 -9.77
N GLY A 174 14.03 -10.39 -9.86
CA GLY A 174 14.70 -10.00 -11.10
C GLY A 174 13.95 -8.97 -11.95
N GLN A 175 12.66 -8.73 -11.70
CA GLN A 175 11.87 -7.77 -12.47
C GLN A 175 12.28 -6.32 -12.17
N ALA A 176 12.44 -5.52 -13.23
CA ALA A 176 12.61 -4.08 -13.14
C ALA A 176 11.25 -3.38 -13.24
N LEU A 177 11.04 -2.37 -12.41
CA LEU A 177 9.80 -1.61 -12.32
C LEU A 177 10.10 -0.11 -12.19
N MET A 178 9.19 0.71 -12.71
CA MET A 178 9.26 2.16 -12.59
C MET A 178 8.64 2.63 -11.26
N THR A 179 9.04 3.82 -10.80
CA THR A 179 8.39 4.52 -9.68
C THR A 179 6.88 4.58 -9.90
N GLY A 180 6.09 4.26 -8.87
CA GLY A 180 4.64 4.28 -8.95
C GLY A 180 4.00 3.11 -9.71
N ALA A 181 4.79 2.18 -10.27
CA ALA A 181 4.26 0.97 -10.89
C ALA A 181 3.54 0.08 -9.86
N ARG A 182 2.47 -0.59 -10.26
CA ARG A 182 1.74 -1.52 -9.38
C ARG A 182 2.59 -2.75 -9.13
N PHE A 183 2.62 -3.22 -7.88
CA PHE A 183 3.32 -4.46 -7.54
C PHE A 183 2.45 -5.48 -6.81
N GLY A 184 1.27 -5.07 -6.34
CA GLY A 184 0.36 -5.98 -5.64
C GLY A 184 -0.84 -5.30 -5.03
N LEU A 185 -1.57 -6.06 -4.22
CA LEU A 185 -2.76 -5.63 -3.50
C LEU A 185 -2.86 -6.35 -2.16
N ILE A 186 -3.30 -5.64 -1.11
CA ILE A 186 -3.65 -6.25 0.18
C ILE A 186 -5.17 -6.22 0.36
N ARG A 187 -5.80 -7.35 0.64
CA ARG A 187 -7.26 -7.36 0.86
C ARG A 187 -7.59 -6.85 2.26
N PHE A 188 -8.61 -6.02 2.40
CA PHE A 188 -9.28 -5.54 3.63
C PHE A 188 -8.42 -5.02 4.80
N GLY A 189 -7.84 -3.82 4.66
CA GLY A 189 -7.21 -3.07 5.76
C GLY A 189 -5.81 -3.58 6.10
N SER A 190 -4.82 -2.70 6.07
CA SER A 190 -3.43 -3.14 6.10
C SER A 190 -2.46 -2.02 6.47
N ARG A 191 -1.19 -2.36 6.51
CA ARG A 191 -0.08 -1.43 6.65
C ARG A 191 0.97 -1.73 5.59
N LEU A 192 1.63 -0.69 5.09
CA LEU A 192 2.87 -0.84 4.33
C LEU A 192 4.01 -0.19 5.08
N ASP A 193 5.08 -0.95 5.30
CA ASP A 193 6.32 -0.45 5.88
C ASP A 193 7.34 -0.23 4.75
N ILE A 194 7.94 0.95 4.71
CA ILE A 194 9.00 1.32 3.78
C ILE A 194 10.28 1.52 4.58
N TYR A 195 11.31 0.76 4.26
CA TYR A 195 12.65 0.89 4.86
C TYR A 195 13.50 1.71 3.89
N LEU A 196 13.76 2.97 4.23
CA LEU A 196 14.49 3.90 3.38
C LEU A 196 15.98 3.55 3.30
N PRO A 197 16.66 3.80 2.18
CA PRO A 197 18.12 3.67 2.09
C PRO A 197 18.84 4.46 3.19
N GLU A 198 20.01 3.99 3.57
CA GLU A 198 20.87 4.70 4.54
C GLU A 198 21.15 6.14 4.09
N GLY A 199 21.13 7.07 5.05
CA GLY A 199 21.36 8.49 4.80
C GLY A 199 20.18 9.25 4.17
N VAL A 200 19.06 8.58 3.86
CA VAL A 200 17.88 9.24 3.29
C VAL A 200 16.87 9.60 4.39
N ASN A 201 16.58 10.90 4.50
CA ASN A 201 15.58 11.41 5.43
C ASN A 201 14.15 11.34 4.85
N PRO A 202 13.14 11.05 5.69
CA PRO A 202 11.76 11.11 5.28
C PRO A 202 11.31 12.57 5.12
N LEU A 203 10.57 12.83 4.04
CA LEU A 203 9.96 14.13 3.71
C LEU A 203 8.49 14.21 4.14
N VAL A 204 8.08 13.34 5.08
CA VAL A 204 6.71 13.21 5.58
C VAL A 204 6.70 13.12 7.10
N CYS A 205 5.56 13.48 7.69
CA CYS A 205 5.34 13.47 9.14
C CYS A 205 4.30 12.43 9.54
N ILE A 206 4.34 11.97 10.79
CA ILE A 206 3.28 11.16 11.39
C ILE A 206 1.95 11.93 11.28
N GLY A 207 0.86 11.23 10.94
CA GLY A 207 -0.47 11.79 10.73
C GLY A 207 -0.72 12.35 9.32
N GLN A 208 0.32 12.46 8.48
CA GLN A 208 0.16 12.98 7.12
C GLN A 208 -0.58 12.00 6.21
N THR A 209 -1.55 12.50 5.43
CA THR A 209 -2.30 11.71 4.44
C THR A 209 -1.46 11.41 3.22
N MET A 210 -1.45 10.14 2.82
CA MET A 210 -0.70 9.61 1.70
C MET A 210 -1.62 9.18 0.55
N VAL A 211 -1.17 9.43 -0.67
CA VAL A 211 -1.78 8.95 -1.91
C VAL A 211 -0.77 8.05 -2.64
N ALA A 212 -1.17 6.79 -2.90
CA ALA A 212 -0.30 5.79 -3.53
C ALA A 212 0.19 6.27 -4.89
N GLY A 213 1.50 6.24 -5.09
CA GLY A 213 2.14 6.63 -6.34
C GLY A 213 2.22 8.14 -6.59
N GLU A 214 1.79 8.99 -5.66
CA GLU A 214 1.74 10.45 -5.87
C GLU A 214 2.46 11.23 -4.76
N THR A 215 2.15 10.93 -3.49
CA THR A 215 2.77 11.65 -2.37
C THR A 215 4.25 11.27 -2.25
N VAL A 216 5.15 12.26 -2.32
CA VAL A 216 6.58 12.05 -2.09
C VAL A 216 6.83 11.77 -0.61
N ILE A 217 7.50 10.66 -0.30
CA ILE A 217 7.86 10.24 1.06
C ILE A 217 9.34 10.46 1.39
N ALA A 218 10.20 10.48 0.38
CA ALA A 218 11.63 10.72 0.53
C ALA A 218 12.25 11.16 -0.81
N ASP A 219 13.43 11.75 -0.75
CA ASP A 219 14.23 12.12 -1.92
C ASP A 219 15.69 11.72 -1.70
N LEU A 220 16.19 10.88 -2.59
CA LEU A 220 17.55 10.34 -2.57
C LEU A 220 18.64 11.40 -2.80
N ALA A 221 18.27 12.58 -3.31
CA ALA A 221 19.17 13.70 -3.59
C ALA A 221 19.03 14.87 -2.58
N SER A 222 18.11 14.76 -1.61
CA SER A 222 17.88 15.84 -0.65
C SER A 222 18.78 15.70 0.57
N ASP A 223 19.24 16.84 1.07
CA ASP A 223 19.92 17.03 2.35
C ASP A 223 18.98 17.61 3.43
N GLU A 224 17.68 17.74 3.14
CA GLU A 224 16.69 18.19 4.12
C GLU A 224 16.70 17.26 5.33
N ALA A 225 16.71 17.85 6.53
CA ALA A 225 16.51 17.10 7.76
C ALA A 225 15.11 16.46 7.78
N ALA A 226 14.94 15.38 8.55
CA ALA A 226 13.65 14.75 8.74
C ALA A 226 12.60 15.77 9.19
N ARG A 227 11.47 15.82 8.47
CA ARG A 227 10.42 16.82 8.74
C ARG A 227 9.74 16.54 10.08
N THR A 228 9.42 17.62 10.79
CA THR A 228 8.63 17.57 12.02
C THR A 228 7.21 18.07 11.73
N GLY A 229 6.21 17.33 12.20
CA GLY A 229 4.80 17.69 12.10
C GLY A 229 4.28 18.25 13.42
N GLY A 230 3.34 19.19 13.35
CA GLY A 230 2.54 19.61 14.50
C GLY A 230 1.06 19.40 14.20
N GLU A 231 0.31 18.84 15.14
CA GLU A 231 -1.15 18.77 15.06
C GLU A 231 -1.71 20.19 15.27
N ARG A 232 -2.61 20.62 14.39
CA ARG A 232 -3.33 21.90 14.46
C ARG A 232 -4.82 21.66 14.34
#